data_AF-A0A9E3BKE4-F1
#
_entry.id   AF-A0A9E3BKE4-F1
#
_cell.length_a   1.000
_cell.length_b   1.000
_cell.length_c   1.000
_cell.angle_alpha   90.00
_cell.angle_beta   90.00
_cell.angle_gamma   90.00
#
_symmetry.space_group_name_H-M   'P 1'
#
loop_
_entity.id
_entity.type
_entity.pdbx_description
1 polymer ?
#
loop_
_entity_poly.entity_id
_entity_poly.type
_entity_poly.pdbx_seq_one_letter_code
_entity_poly.pdbx_strand_id
1 'polypeptide(L)'
;FGKTADEIAAEDTPADVVPHKVMPGNRPTTAILASRLTPSVLGQLIALYEHQVFTEGVIWGIDSFDQWGVELGKTQAKALLPVITGDTSPDKQSDTSTDALVRRYRVERGRTA
;
A
#
# COMPACT_ATOMS: atom_id res chain seq x y z
N PHE A 1 -22.74 9.89 9.91
CA PHE A 1 -23.20 11.26 9.60
C PHE A 1 -22.06 12.21 9.79
N GLY A 2 -22.11 13.37 9.17
CA GLY A 2 -21.12 14.40 9.45
C GLY A 2 -21.38 15.06 10.78
N LYS A 3 -20.67 16.17 10.98
CA LYS A 3 -20.93 17.18 11.97
C LYS A 3 -20.71 18.54 11.30
N THR A 4 -21.78 19.33 11.19
CA THR A 4 -21.79 20.60 10.48
C THR A 4 -21.11 21.69 11.30
N ALA A 5 -20.78 22.82 10.67
CA ALA A 5 -20.23 23.97 11.37
C ALA A 5 -21.20 24.49 12.45
N ASP A 6 -22.50 24.51 12.17
CA ASP A 6 -23.53 24.96 13.11
C ASP A 6 -23.61 24.04 14.34
N GLU A 7 -23.55 22.73 14.14
CA GLU A 7 -23.51 21.74 15.23
C GLU A 7 -22.25 21.86 16.09
N ILE A 8 -21.12 22.26 15.50
CA ILE A 8 -19.86 22.47 16.23
C ILE A 8 -19.86 23.79 16.98
N ALA A 9 -20.39 24.85 16.38
CA ALA A 9 -20.54 26.15 17.01
C ALA A 9 -21.49 26.09 18.21
N ALA A 10 -22.54 25.27 18.14
CA ALA A 10 -23.47 25.01 19.23
C ALA A 10 -22.83 24.29 20.45
N GLU A 11 -21.60 23.78 20.34
CA GLU A 11 -20.83 23.17 21.42
C GLU A 11 -19.82 24.12 22.08
N ASP A 12 -20.07 25.44 21.98
CA ASP A 12 -19.18 26.48 22.50
C ASP A 12 -17.74 26.40 21.95
N THR A 13 -17.58 25.84 20.73
CA THR A 13 -16.28 25.82 20.05
C THR A 13 -15.93 27.23 19.58
N PRO A 14 -14.74 27.76 19.90
CA PRO A 14 -14.28 29.06 19.38
C PRO A 14 -14.41 29.14 17.86
N ALA A 15 -14.90 30.27 17.34
CA ALA A 15 -15.25 30.41 15.93
C ALA A 15 -14.07 30.14 14.96
N ASP A 16 -12.85 30.47 15.38
CA ASP A 16 -11.60 30.19 14.67
C ASP A 16 -11.25 28.69 14.65
N VAL A 17 -11.78 27.92 15.60
CA VAL A 17 -11.56 26.46 15.71
C VAL A 17 -12.63 25.66 14.96
N VAL A 18 -13.83 26.21 14.74
CA VAL A 18 -14.96 25.52 14.09
C VAL A 18 -14.58 24.84 12.75
N PRO A 19 -13.89 25.51 11.79
CA PRO A 19 -13.57 24.89 10.50
C PRO A 19 -12.70 23.64 10.62
N HIS A 20 -11.88 23.54 11.67
CA HIS A 20 -10.98 22.41 11.91
C HIS A 20 -11.67 21.18 12.50
N LYS A 21 -12.90 21.34 13.01
CA LYS A 21 -13.68 20.25 13.60
C LYS A 21 -14.80 19.73 12.69
N VAL A 22 -15.07 20.40 11.56
CA VAL A 22 -16.13 19.99 10.62
C VAL A 22 -15.87 18.57 10.13
N MET A 23 -16.87 17.71 10.31
CA MET A 23 -16.85 16.35 9.78
C MET A 23 -17.82 16.32 8.60
N PRO A 24 -17.38 16.29 7.33
CA PRO A 24 -18.31 16.40 6.19
C PRO A 24 -19.25 15.19 6.03
N GLY A 25 -19.02 14.10 6.75
CA GLY A 25 -19.80 12.88 6.57
C GLY A 25 -19.63 12.31 5.17
N ASN A 26 -20.70 11.72 4.63
CA ASN A 26 -20.74 11.12 3.29
C ASN A 26 -19.60 10.10 3.03
N ARG A 27 -19.29 9.30 4.04
CA ARG A 27 -18.30 8.21 3.99
C ARG A 27 -19.07 6.89 4.06
N PRO A 28 -19.22 6.15 2.95
CA PRO A 28 -19.95 4.89 2.96
C PRO A 28 -19.20 3.84 3.79
N THR A 29 -19.95 3.01 4.51
CA THR A 29 -19.39 1.91 5.30
C THR A 29 -20.24 0.65 5.13
N THR A 30 -19.59 -0.51 5.20
CA THR A 30 -20.24 -1.81 5.36
C THR A 30 -19.82 -2.36 6.72
N ALA A 31 -20.78 -2.76 7.55
CA ALA A 31 -20.52 -3.39 8.83
C ALA A 31 -20.93 -4.87 8.78
N ILE A 32 -19.95 -5.77 8.96
CA ILE A 32 -20.18 -7.22 9.00
C ILE A 32 -20.06 -7.65 10.46
N LEU A 33 -21.18 -8.09 11.05
CA LEU A 33 -21.22 -8.57 12.43
C LEU A 33 -21.46 -10.08 12.44
N ALA A 34 -20.43 -10.84 12.83
CA ALA A 34 -20.54 -12.28 13.07
C ALA A 34 -20.82 -12.57 14.55
N SER A 35 -21.46 -13.71 14.85
CA SER A 35 -21.82 -14.10 16.22
C SER A 35 -20.60 -14.41 17.11
N ARG A 36 -19.58 -15.06 16.54
CA ARG A 36 -18.30 -15.38 17.20
C ARG A 36 -17.24 -15.62 16.15
N LEU A 37 -16.01 -15.20 16.43
CA LEU A 37 -14.86 -15.62 15.62
C LEU A 37 -14.58 -17.11 15.86
N THR A 38 -14.85 -17.93 14.85
CA THR A 38 -14.59 -19.37 14.80
C THR A 38 -13.84 -19.68 13.51
N PRO A 39 -13.18 -20.86 13.38
CA PRO A 39 -12.53 -21.24 12.13
C PRO A 39 -13.47 -21.18 10.92
N SER A 40 -14.74 -21.59 11.09
CA SER A 40 -15.75 -21.49 10.03
C SER A 40 -16.06 -20.05 9.64
N VAL A 41 -16.28 -19.16 10.62
CA VAL A 41 -16.55 -17.74 10.35
C VAL A 41 -15.36 -17.05 9.69
N LEU A 42 -14.13 -17.40 10.10
CA LEU A 42 -12.94 -16.88 9.43
C LEU A 42 -12.90 -17.32 7.96
N GLY A 43 -13.18 -18.59 7.67
CA GLY A 43 -13.28 -19.08 6.30
C GLY A 43 -14.35 -18.35 5.48
N GLN A 44 -15.51 -18.06 6.07
CA GLN A 44 -16.58 -17.28 5.43
C GLN A 44 -16.13 -15.86 5.09
N LEU A 45 -15.37 -15.20 5.98
CA LEU A 45 -14.84 -13.85 5.72
C LEU A 45 -13.80 -13.86 4.59
N ILE A 46 -12.92 -14.86 4.56
CA ILE A 46 -11.94 -15.01 3.47
C ILE A 46 -12.68 -15.20 2.13
N ALA A 47 -13.58 -16.17 2.08
CA ALA A 47 -14.36 -16.48 0.86
C ALA A 47 -15.21 -15.29 0.39
N LEU A 48 -15.76 -14.49 1.32
CA LEU A 48 -16.47 -13.26 1.00
C LEU A 48 -15.58 -12.31 0.19
N TYR A 49 -14.37 -12.02 0.65
CA TYR A 49 -13.45 -11.11 -0.04
C TYR A 49 -12.89 -11.71 -1.34
N GLU A 50 -12.63 -13.01 -1.38
CA GLU A 50 -12.22 -13.70 -2.63
C GLU A 50 -13.28 -13.53 -3.73
N HIS A 51 -14.57 -13.70 -3.40
CA HIS A 51 -15.65 -13.56 -4.36
C HIS A 51 -16.00 -12.11 -4.70
N GLN A 52 -15.76 -11.16 -3.79
CA GLN A 52 -15.83 -9.73 -4.11
C GLN A 52 -14.80 -9.36 -5.18
N VAL A 53 -13.52 -9.69 -4.95
CA VAL A 53 -12.42 -9.44 -5.90
C VAL A 53 -12.70 -10.11 -7.25
N PHE A 54 -13.14 -11.37 -7.24
CA PHE A 54 -13.53 -12.08 -8.46
C PHE A 54 -14.63 -11.34 -9.24
N THR A 55 -15.68 -10.90 -8.54
CA THR A 55 -16.81 -10.20 -9.17
C THR A 55 -16.37 -8.88 -9.81
N GLU A 56 -15.55 -8.09 -9.10
CA GLU A 56 -14.97 -6.85 -9.62
C GLU A 56 -14.12 -7.11 -10.87
N GLY A 57 -13.29 -8.15 -10.86
CA GLY A 57 -12.50 -8.59 -12.01
C GLY A 57 -13.33 -8.94 -13.23
N VAL A 58 -14.40 -9.72 -13.04
CA VAL A 58 -15.35 -10.08 -14.12
C VAL A 58 -16.04 -8.84 -14.69
N ILE A 59 -16.47 -7.90 -13.85
CA ILE A 59 -17.09 -6.64 -14.29
C ILE A 59 -16.12 -5.82 -15.15
N TRP A 60 -14.85 -5.74 -14.76
CA TRP A 60 -13.83 -5.01 -15.51
C TRP A 60 -13.23 -5.77 -16.69
N GLY A 61 -13.54 -7.06 -16.85
CA GLY A 61 -13.01 -7.90 -17.93
C GLY A 61 -11.50 -8.12 -17.83
N ILE A 62 -10.95 -8.17 -16.61
CA ILE A 62 -9.53 -8.43 -16.35
C ILE A 62 -9.32 -9.84 -15.79
N ASP A 63 -8.10 -10.38 -15.95
CA ASP A 63 -7.72 -11.63 -15.30
C ASP A 63 -7.28 -11.35 -13.85
N SER A 64 -8.12 -11.73 -12.88
CA SER A 64 -7.83 -11.58 -11.44
C SER A 64 -6.90 -12.67 -10.88
N PHE A 65 -6.48 -13.63 -11.71
CA PHE A 65 -5.68 -14.77 -11.29
C PHE A 65 -4.26 -14.76 -11.87
N ASP A 66 -3.91 -13.74 -12.66
CA ASP A 66 -2.53 -13.51 -13.10
C ASP A 66 -1.78 -12.51 -12.20
N GLN A 67 -0.46 -12.50 -12.32
CA GLN A 67 0.39 -11.53 -11.61
C GLN A 67 1.65 -11.16 -12.40
N TRP A 68 1.54 -10.90 -13.71
CA TRP A 68 2.72 -10.68 -14.57
C TRP A 68 3.64 -9.53 -14.11
N GLY A 69 3.06 -8.51 -13.44
CA GLY A 69 3.79 -7.33 -12.96
C GLY A 69 4.92 -7.62 -11.96
N VAL A 70 4.99 -8.82 -11.38
CA VAL A 70 6.04 -9.16 -10.39
C VAL A 70 7.37 -9.61 -11.02
N GLU A 71 7.37 -10.01 -12.29
CA GLU A 71 8.50 -10.73 -12.89
C GLU A 71 9.71 -9.83 -13.20
N LEU A 72 9.46 -8.59 -13.64
CA LEU A 72 10.53 -7.65 -13.93
C LEU A 72 11.32 -7.29 -12.67
N GLY A 73 10.63 -7.02 -11.56
CA GLY A 73 11.27 -6.68 -10.28
C GLY A 73 12.13 -7.83 -9.74
N LYS A 74 11.63 -9.08 -9.82
CA LYS A 74 12.42 -10.26 -9.44
C LYS A 74 13.69 -10.40 -10.28
N THR A 75 13.59 -10.19 -11.59
CA THR A 75 14.71 -10.31 -12.52
C THR A 75 15.74 -9.22 -12.28
N GLN A 76 15.30 -7.96 -12.12
CA GLN A 76 16.17 -6.82 -11.83
C GLN A 76 16.86 -6.96 -10.47
N ALA A 77 16.14 -7.40 -9.43
CA ALA A 77 16.73 -7.61 -8.11
C ALA A 77 17.83 -8.69 -8.13
N LYS A 78 17.61 -9.80 -8.85
CA LYS A 78 18.63 -10.84 -9.04
C LYS A 78 19.86 -10.31 -9.78
N ALA A 79 19.66 -9.48 -10.81
CA ALA A 79 20.76 -8.86 -11.55
C ALA A 79 21.53 -7.82 -10.71
N LEU A 80 20.84 -7.11 -9.81
CA LEU A 80 21.45 -6.08 -8.97
C LEU A 80 22.20 -6.67 -7.76
N LEU A 81 21.85 -7.87 -7.31
CA LEU A 81 22.52 -8.54 -6.19
C LEU A 81 24.05 -8.60 -6.35
N PRO A 82 24.63 -9.15 -7.43
CA PRO A 82 26.09 -9.18 -7.59
C PRO A 82 26.70 -7.78 -7.67
N VAL A 83 25.96 -6.78 -8.17
CA VAL A 83 26.42 -5.38 -8.25
C VAL A 83 26.64 -4.80 -6.86
N ILE A 84 25.77 -5.11 -5.89
CA ILE A 84 25.90 -4.60 -4.51
C ILE A 84 26.75 -5.52 -3.61
N THR A 85 26.98 -6.78 -3.99
CA THR A 85 27.73 -7.75 -3.18
C THR A 85 29.14 -8.09 -3.64
N GLY A 86 29.50 -7.83 -4.90
CA GLY A 86 30.83 -8.13 -5.43
C GLY A 86 31.95 -7.34 -4.76
N ASP A 87 33.17 -7.85 -4.82
CA ASP A 87 34.33 -7.24 -4.15
C ASP A 87 34.89 -6.03 -4.91
N THR A 88 34.70 -5.97 -6.22
CA THR A 88 35.19 -4.91 -7.11
C THR A 88 34.15 -3.81 -7.31
N SER A 89 34.62 -2.58 -7.55
CA SER A 89 33.77 -1.45 -7.95
C SER A 89 32.80 -1.87 -9.08
N PRO A 90 31.50 -1.54 -8.99
CA PRO A 90 30.55 -1.86 -10.02
C PRO A 90 30.71 -0.93 -11.23
N ASP A 91 30.48 -1.50 -12.42
CA ASP A 91 30.30 -0.73 -13.65
C ASP A 91 29.14 0.26 -13.51
N LYS A 92 29.07 1.23 -14.44
CA LYS A 92 27.98 2.22 -14.47
C LYS A 92 26.63 1.53 -14.62
N GLN A 93 25.69 1.85 -13.75
CA GLN A 93 24.32 1.30 -13.81
C GLN A 93 23.45 1.99 -14.87
N SER A 94 22.28 1.40 -15.14
CA SER A 94 21.34 1.84 -16.19
C SER A 94 20.88 3.29 -16.07
N ASP A 95 20.78 3.80 -14.84
CA ASP A 95 20.36 5.16 -14.55
C ASP A 95 21.18 5.75 -13.40
N THR A 96 21.25 7.08 -13.35
CA THR A 96 22.08 7.81 -12.39
C THR A 96 21.61 7.69 -10.95
N SER A 97 20.31 7.46 -10.72
CA SER A 97 19.76 7.27 -9.39
C SER A 97 20.21 5.93 -8.81
N THR A 98 20.02 4.84 -9.58
CA THR A 98 20.46 3.50 -9.20
C THR A 98 21.98 3.44 -9.01
N ASP A 99 22.76 4.05 -9.90
CA ASP A 99 24.23 4.11 -9.77
C ASP A 99 24.64 4.78 -8.44
N ALA A 100 24.07 5.96 -8.15
CA ALA A 100 24.38 6.69 -6.92
C ALA A 100 24.01 5.89 -5.66
N LEU A 101 22.84 5.23 -5.65
CA LEU A 101 22.38 4.42 -4.54
C LEU A 101 23.23 3.16 -4.32
N VAL A 102 23.61 2.46 -5.40
CA VAL A 102 24.49 1.28 -5.34
C VAL A 102 25.84 1.66 -4.73
N ARG A 103 26.47 2.74 -5.22
CA ARG A 103 27.77 3.19 -4.72
C ARG A 103 27.70 3.58 -3.26
N ARG A 104 26.67 4.36 -2.88
CA ARG A 104 26.43 4.76 -1.49
C ARG A 104 26.24 3.53 -0.59
N TYR A 105 25.41 2.57 -0.99
CA TYR A 105 25.17 1.35 -0.24
C TYR A 105 26.45 0.55 -0.01
N ARG A 106 27.30 0.41 -1.03
CA ARG A 106 28.56 -0.34 -0.93
C ARG A 106 29.52 0.29 0.07
N VAL A 107 29.69 1.62 0.03
CA VAL A 107 30.52 2.36 1.01
C VAL A 107 30.03 2.14 2.44
N GLU A 108 28.72 2.26 2.69
CA GLU A 108 28.11 2.05 4.01
C GLU A 108 28.26 0.61 4.52
N ARG A 109 28.46 -0.35 3.61
CA ARG A 109 28.72 -1.76 3.92
C ARG A 109 30.22 -2.10 3.98
N GLY A 110 31.10 -1.10 3.93
CA GLY A 110 32.56 -1.29 3.98
C GLY A 110 33.13 -1.93 2.72
N ARG A 111 32.46 -1.79 1.57
CA ARG A 111 32.89 -2.32 0.27
C ARG A 111 33.39 -1.19 -0.64
N THR A 112 34.22 -1.54 -1.61
CA THR A 112 34.67 -0.63 -2.67
C THR A 112 33.46 -0.05 -3.40
N ALA A 113 33.43 1.28 -3.54
CA ALA A 113 32.38 2.03 -4.24
C ALA A 113 32.37 1.78 -5.75
#